data_AF-A0AAE4JWH9-F1
#
_entry.id   AF-A0AAE4JWH9-F1
#
_cell.length_a   1.000
_cell.length_b   1.000
_cell.length_c   1.000
_cell.angle_alpha   90.00
_cell.angle_beta   90.00
_cell.angle_gamma   90.00
#
_symmetry.space_group_name_H-M   'P 1'
#
loop_
_entity.id
_entity.type
_entity.pdbx_description
1 polymer ?
#
loop_
_entity_poly.entity_id
_entity_poly.type
_entity_poly.pdbx_seq_one_letter_code
_entity_poly.pdbx_strand_id
1 'polypeptide(L)' 'MTNEQKAYIAGIIDGEGSIMLLKFHNNQFPSPCISISSTTIELLEWIKSVTKIGSIKSKKIIILKSMQILLLIQ' A
#
# COMPACT_ATOMS: atom_id res chain seq x y z
N MET A 1 12.13 -11.08 -2.73
CA MET A 1 12.05 -10.21 -1.56
C MET A 1 12.75 -10.91 -0.41
N THR A 2 13.83 -10.32 0.12
CA THR A 2 14.59 -10.89 1.24
C THR A 2 13.85 -10.69 2.58
N ASN A 3 14.30 -11.35 3.65
CA ASN A 3 13.66 -11.22 4.96
C ASN A 3 13.82 -9.81 5.55
N GLU A 4 14.94 -9.17 5.27
CA GLU A 4 15.24 -7.80 5.69
C GLU A 4 14.28 -6.82 4.98
N GLN A 5 14.04 -7.02 3.68
CA GLN A 5 13.06 -6.22 2.93
C GLN A 5 11.64 -6.41 3.47
N LYS A 6 11.27 -7.63 3.89
CA LYS A 6 9.97 -7.90 4.51
C LYS A 6 9.82 -7.18 5.83
N ALA A 7 10.81 -7.30 6.71
CA ALA A 7 10.81 -6.62 7.99
C ALA A 7 10.76 -5.09 7.83
N TYR A 8 11.53 -4.55 6.89
CA TYR A 8 11.56 -3.13 6.59
C TYR A 8 10.21 -2.61 6.08
N ILE A 9 9.60 -3.31 5.11
CA ILE A 9 8.28 -2.94 4.60
C ILE A 9 7.19 -3.10 5.67
N ALA A 10 7.27 -4.14 6.52
CA ALA A 10 6.35 -4.30 7.64
C ALA A 10 6.45 -3.13 8.63
N GLY A 11 7.65 -2.67 8.96
CA GLY A 11 7.86 -1.50 9.82
C GLY A 11 7.27 -0.21 9.23
N ILE A 12 7.39 -0.02 7.91
CA ILE A 12 6.76 1.12 7.22
C ILE A 12 5.23 1.02 7.29
N ILE A 13 4.67 -0.18 7.05
CA ILE A 13 3.22 -0.39 7.12
C ILE A 13 2.70 -0.17 8.54
N ASP A 14 3.44 -0.55 9.57
CA ASP A 14 3.06 -0.39 10.97
C ASP A 14 3.13 1.08 11.43
N GLY A 15 4.15 1.84 10.97
CA GLY A 15 4.34 3.23 11.35
C GLY A 15 3.50 4.25 10.56
N GLU A 16 3.40 4.09 9.25
CA GLU A 16 2.77 5.07 8.34
C GLU A 16 1.63 4.46 7.51
N GLY A 17 1.51 3.13 7.52
CA GLY A 17 0.50 2.42 6.77
C GLY A 17 -0.85 2.37 7.48
N SER A 18 -1.87 2.02 6.71
CA SER A 18 -3.22 1.76 7.18
C SER A 18 -3.71 0.45 6.57
N ILE A 19 -4.17 -0.45 7.43
CA ILE A 19 -4.75 -1.75 7.06
C ILE A 19 -6.26 -1.65 7.26
N MET A 20 -7.02 -1.85 6.18
CA MET A 20 -8.46 -1.66 6.16
C MET A 20 -9.15 -2.79 5.41
N LEU A 21 -10.37 -3.12 5.79
CA LEU A 21 -11.25 -3.99 5.01
C LEU A 21 -12.22 -3.12 4.21
N LEU A 22 -12.09 -3.11 2.88
CA LEU A 22 -12.85 -2.20 2.01
C LEU A 22 -13.73 -2.97 1.03
N LYS A 23 -14.97 -2.53 0.87
CA LYS A 23 -15.88 -3.00 -0.18
C LYS A 23 -15.84 -2.05 -1.37
N PHE A 24 -15.20 -2.47 -2.47
CA PHE A 24 -15.00 -1.62 -3.65
C PHE A 24 -16.25 -1.47 -4.51
N HIS A 25 -17.06 -2.52 -4.61
CA HIS A 25 -18.29 -2.55 -5.39
C HIS A 25 -19.41 -3.22 -4.59
N ASN A 26 -20.66 -2.81 -4.82
CA ASN A 26 -21.83 -3.31 -4.08
C ASN A 26 -22.01 -4.83 -4.17
N ASN A 27 -21.55 -5.47 -5.26
CA ASN A 27 -21.68 -6.89 -5.53
C ASN A 27 -20.42 -7.73 -5.19
N GLN A 28 -19.44 -7.16 -4.48
CA GLN A 28 -18.21 -7.87 -4.10
C GLN A 28 -18.09 -7.97 -2.58
N PHE A 29 -17.43 -9.02 -2.10
CA PHE A 29 -17.08 -9.12 -0.69
C PHE A 29 -16.02 -8.07 -0.32
N PRO A 30 -16.04 -7.55 0.92
CA PRO A 30 -14.99 -6.68 1.41
C PRO A 30 -13.62 -7.37 1.26
N SER A 31 -12.62 -6.63 0.79
CA SER A 31 -11.26 -7.13 0.58
C SER A 31 -10.26 -6.38 1.45
N PRO A 32 -9.25 -7.07 2.01
CA PRO A 32 -8.21 -6.42 2.77
C PRO A 32 -7.38 -5.53 1.86
N CYS A 33 -7.15 -4.31 2.33
CA CYS A 33 -6.48 -3.25 1.62
C CYS A 33 -5.44 -2.64 2.54
N ILE A 34 -4.21 -2.51 2.03
CA ILE A 34 -3.14 -1.80 2.71
C ILE A 34 -2.88 -0.51 1.94
N SER A 35 -2.81 0.60 2.66
CA SER A 35 -2.41 1.89 2.09
C SER A 35 -1.23 2.49 2.83
N ILE A 36 -0.23 2.97 2.10
CA ILE A 36 0.92 3.70 2.67
C ILE A 36 0.91 5.09 2.04
N SER A 37 0.94 6.15 2.86
CA SER A 37 1.00 7.53 2.38
C SER A 37 2.34 8.14 2.77
N SER A 38 3.08 8.66 1.79
CA SER A 38 4.37 9.30 2.06
C SER A 38 4.55 10.55 1.20
N THR A 39 5.36 11.50 1.68
CA THR A 39 5.83 12.66 0.92
C THR A 39 6.98 12.31 -0.02
N THR A 40 7.66 11.18 0.21
CA THR A 40 8.81 10.71 -0.57
C THR A 40 8.35 9.68 -1.58
N ILE A 41 8.33 10.06 -2.86
CA ILE A 41 7.83 9.18 -3.93
C ILE A 41 8.78 8.01 -4.19
N GLU A 42 10.08 8.22 -4.04
CA GLU A 42 11.12 7.22 -4.26
C GLU A 42 10.92 6.01 -3.36
N LEU A 43 10.45 6.23 -2.12
CA LEU A 43 10.09 5.16 -1.19
C LEU A 43 8.93 4.33 -1.72
N LEU A 44 7.86 4.98 -2.18
CA LEU A 44 6.68 4.28 -2.71
C LEU A 44 7.02 3.52 -4.00
N GLU A 45 7.85 4.08 -4.86
CA GLU A 45 8.37 3.43 -6.06
C GLU A 45 9.24 2.23 -5.70
N TRP A 46 10.11 2.35 -4.69
CA TRP A 46 10.91 1.24 -4.19
C TRP A 46 10.02 0.11 -3.65
N ILE A 47 9.04 0.39 -2.78
CA ILE A 47 8.13 -0.64 -2.25
C ILE A 47 7.36 -1.30 -3.40
N LYS A 48 6.87 -0.53 -4.38
CA LYS A 48 6.21 -1.09 -5.56
C LYS A 48 7.15 -1.96 -6.39
N SER A 49 8.41 -1.56 -6.55
CA SER A 49 9.41 -2.34 -7.30
C SER A 49 9.74 -3.69 -6.61
N VAL A 50 9.79 -3.70 -5.27
CA VAL A 50 10.11 -4.88 -4.46
C VAL A 50 8.91 -5.83 -4.38
N THR A 51 7.71 -5.28 -4.13
CA THR A 51 6.48 -6.07 -3.95
C THR A 51 5.82 -6.45 -5.27
N LYS A 52 6.07 -5.67 -6.34
CA LYS A 52 5.47 -5.80 -7.68
C LYS A 52 3.94 -5.78 -7.70
N ILE A 53 3.31 -5.28 -6.65
CA ILE A 53 1.86 -5.22 -6.47
C ILE A 53 1.42 -3.81 -6.09
N GLY A 54 0.13 -3.54 -6.27
CA GLY A 54 -0.49 -2.28 -5.90
C GLY A 54 -0.30 -1.15 -6.90
N SER A 55 -0.97 -0.03 -6.61
CA SER A 55 -0.96 1.18 -7.44
C SER A 55 -0.62 2.41 -6.61
N ILE A 56 0.22 3.29 -7.15
CA ILE A 56 0.54 4.58 -6.54
C ILE A 56 -0.45 5.61 -7.09
N LYS A 57 -1.20 6.27 -6.20
CA LYS A 57 -2.19 7.29 -6.52
C LYS A 57 -1.79 8.61 -5.86
N SER A 58 -1.98 9.73 -6.53
CA SER A 58 -1.76 11.05 -5.93
C SER A 58 -3.00 11.45 -5.11
N LYS A 59 -2.80 11.89 -3.86
CA LYS A 59 -3.81 12.44 -2.97
C LYS A 59 -3.77 13.97 -3.07
N LYS A 60 -4.94 14.61 -3.19
CA LYS A 60 -5.08 16.07 -3.47
C LYS A 60 -4.81 16.97 -2.25
N ILE A 61 -3.95 16.53 -1.33
CA ILE A 61 -3.36 17.34 -0.26
C ILE A 61 -1.90 17.49 -0.66
N ILE A 62 -1.56 18.68 -1.17
CA ILE A 62 -0.23 19.19 -1.53
C ILE A 62 0.87 18.09 -1.42
N ILE A 63 1.05 17.28 -2.48
CA ILE A 63 2.18 16.34 -2.70
C ILE A 63 2.08 14.92 -2.08
N LEU A 64 1.02 14.53 -1.35
CA LEU A 64 0.93 13.16 -0.81
C LEU A 64 0.60 12.11 -1.88
N LYS A 65 1.39 11.04 -2.00
CA LYS A 65 1.06 9.87 -2.84
C LYS A 65 0.76 8.66 -1.94
N SER A 66 -0.26 7.88 -2.30
CA SER A 66 -0.68 6.69 -1.57
C SER A 66 -0.55 5.43 -2.42
N MET A 67 0.07 4.38 -1.89
CA MET A 67 0.13 3.08 -2.56
C MET A 67 -0.96 2.16 -2.02
N GLN A 68 -1.86 1.65 -2.88
CA GLN A 68 -2.94 0.75 -2.49
C GLN A 68 -2.62 -0.68 -2.96
N ILE A 69 -2.45 -1.60 -2.02
CA ILE A 69 -2.27 -3.04 -2.29
C ILE A 69 -3.61 -3.74 -2.00
N LEU A 70 -4.19 -4.35 -3.03
CA LEU A 70 -5.33 -5.24 -2.90
C LEU A 70 -4.80 -6.66 -2.66
N LEU A 71 -5.01 -7.23 -1.48
CA LEU A 71 -4.82 -8.67 -1.30
C LEU A 71 -6.07 -9.37 -1.83
N LEU A 72 -6.00 -9.90 -3.05
CA LEU A 72 -6.99 -10.87 -3.53
C LEU A 72 -6.73 -12.17 -2.78
N ILE A 73 -7.53 -12.43 -1.74
CA ILE A 73 -7.68 -13.78 -1.19
C ILE A 73 -8.68 -14.47 -2.13
N GLN A 74 -8.17 -15.23 -3.10
CA GLN A 74 -8.96 -16.20 -3.88
C GLN A 74 -9.15 -17.47 -3.06
#